data_AF-A0A933DSF2-F1
#
_entry.id   AF-A0A933DSF2-F1
#
_cell.length_a   1.000
_cell.length_b   1.000
_cell.length_c   1.000
_cell.angle_alpha   90.00
_cell.angle_beta   90.00
_cell.angle_gamma   90.00
#
_symmetry.space_group_name_H-M   'P 1'
#
loop_
_entity.id
_entity.type
_entity.pdbx_description
1 polymer ?
#
loop_
_entity_poly.entity_id
_entity_poly.type
_entity_poly.pdbx_seq_one_letter_code
_entity_poly.pdbx_strand_id
1 'polypeptide(L)'
;RRLLNAGADKVSINTAAVQNPELVREASAIVGCQCIVVAIDAKKSSARWEVYTHGGRKPTGLDAVDWAVRMSAAGAGEILLTSMDRDGTRDGFDLELTRAVSEAVGVPVIASGGVGTREHLAAGVLEGRADAVLAASVFHFGDFTVREAKTYMQSCGIEVRL
;
A
#
# COMPACT_ATOMS: atom_id res chain seq x y z
N ARG A 1 -3.67 -20.94 2.33
CA ARG A 1 -3.30 -21.98 1.32
C ARG A 1 -4.30 -22.12 0.17
N ARG A 2 -5.62 -22.29 0.39
CA ARG A 2 -6.60 -22.50 -0.71
C ARG A 2 -6.48 -21.48 -1.85
N LEU A 3 -6.40 -20.18 -1.54
CA LEU A 3 -6.26 -19.12 -2.55
C LEU A 3 -4.96 -19.23 -3.36
N LEU A 4 -3.83 -19.51 -2.69
CA LEU A 4 -2.54 -19.68 -3.36
C LEU A 4 -2.54 -20.90 -4.29
N ASN A 5 -3.10 -22.02 -3.81
CA ASN A 5 -3.25 -23.23 -4.62
C ASN A 5 -4.21 -23.04 -5.81
N ALA A 6 -5.05 -22.01 -5.78
CA ALA A 6 -5.97 -21.65 -6.86
C ALA A 6 -5.33 -20.68 -7.89
N GLY A 7 -4.04 -20.34 -7.74
CA GLY A 7 -3.29 -19.50 -8.69
C GLY A 7 -3.00 -18.08 -8.21
N ALA A 8 -3.34 -17.72 -6.97
CA ALA A 8 -2.88 -16.46 -6.41
C ALA A 8 -1.40 -16.54 -5.99
N ASP A 9 -0.58 -15.58 -6.41
CA ASP A 9 0.82 -15.50 -5.97
C ASP A 9 0.96 -14.89 -4.56
N LYS A 10 0.05 -13.97 -4.23
CA LYS A 10 0.03 -13.23 -2.96
C LYS A 10 -1.41 -13.18 -2.39
N VAL A 11 -1.51 -13.08 -1.07
CA VAL A 11 -2.77 -12.80 -0.35
C VAL A 11 -2.64 -11.52 0.45
N SER A 12 -3.67 -10.66 0.38
CA SER A 12 -3.74 -9.43 1.15
C SER A 12 -4.61 -9.60 2.40
N ILE A 13 -4.14 -9.10 3.54
CA ILE A 13 -4.79 -9.21 4.84
C ILE A 13 -4.86 -7.82 5.49
N ASN A 14 -6.06 -7.38 5.90
CA ASN A 14 -6.27 -6.12 6.63
C ASN A 14 -6.95 -6.41 7.99
N THR A 15 -8.29 -6.38 8.04
CA THR A 15 -9.06 -6.51 9.29
C THR A 15 -8.65 -7.72 10.14
N ALA A 16 -8.38 -8.87 9.49
CA ALA A 16 -7.97 -10.08 10.19
C ALA A 16 -6.58 -9.96 10.84
N ALA A 17 -5.65 -9.20 10.25
CA ALA A 17 -4.34 -8.90 10.85
C ALA A 17 -4.49 -7.99 12.07
N VAL A 18 -5.39 -7.00 12.02
CA VAL A 18 -5.68 -6.14 13.18
C VAL A 18 -6.30 -6.93 14.33
N GLN A 19 -7.23 -7.84 14.02
CA GLN A 19 -7.90 -8.67 15.04
C GLN A 19 -7.00 -9.76 15.61
N ASN A 20 -6.15 -10.36 14.78
CA ASN A 20 -5.19 -11.38 15.18
C ASN A 20 -3.84 -11.15 14.48
N PRO A 21 -2.95 -10.34 15.08
CA PRO A 21 -1.64 -10.02 14.50
C PRO A 21 -0.76 -11.26 14.25
N GLU A 22 -0.93 -12.30 15.07
CA GLU A 22 -0.20 -13.57 14.94
C GLU A 22 -0.51 -14.32 13.65
N LEU A 23 -1.67 -14.05 13.03
CA LEU A 23 -2.04 -14.62 11.74
C LEU A 23 -0.99 -14.34 10.66
N VAL A 24 -0.37 -13.16 10.68
CA VAL A 24 0.67 -12.78 9.71
C VAL A 24 1.91 -13.65 9.88
N ARG A 25 2.32 -13.89 11.13
CA ARG A 25 3.47 -14.73 11.49
C ARG A 25 3.22 -16.19 11.13
N GLU A 26 2.05 -16.71 11.48
CA GLU A 26 1.66 -18.08 11.17
C GLU A 26 1.56 -18.29 9.65
N ALA A 27 0.92 -17.37 8.92
CA ALA A 27 0.79 -17.48 7.48
C ALA A 27 2.15 -17.41 6.77
N SER A 28 2.98 -16.44 7.12
CA SER A 28 4.33 -16.28 6.53
C SER A 28 5.24 -17.47 6.82
N ALA A 29 5.17 -18.07 8.02
CA ALA A 29 5.91 -19.30 8.34
C ALA A 29 5.51 -20.50 7.46
N ILE A 30 4.29 -20.50 6.93
CA ILE A 30 3.73 -21.61 6.14
C ILE A 30 3.98 -21.44 4.64
N VAL A 31 3.94 -20.20 4.11
CA VAL A 31 3.99 -19.92 2.66
C VAL A 31 5.13 -18.99 2.23
N GLY A 32 5.91 -18.47 3.19
CA GLY A 32 6.92 -17.45 2.97
C GLY A 32 6.34 -16.03 3.05
N CYS A 33 7.15 -15.07 3.50
CA CYS A 33 6.74 -13.67 3.66
C CYS A 33 6.34 -13.02 2.33
N GLN A 34 7.00 -13.39 1.23
CA GLN A 34 6.74 -12.85 -0.11
C GLN A 34 5.31 -13.07 -0.63
N CYS A 35 4.59 -14.04 -0.05
CA CYS A 35 3.19 -14.33 -0.37
C CYS A 35 2.19 -13.53 0.49
N ILE A 36 2.64 -12.78 1.49
CA ILE A 36 1.79 -12.09 2.46
C ILE A 36 1.92 -10.58 2.28
N VAL A 37 0.81 -9.95 1.86
CA VAL A 37 0.65 -8.50 1.82
C VAL A 37 -0.22 -8.09 3.00
N VAL A 38 0.21 -7.09 3.77
CA VAL A 38 -0.67 -6.48 4.78
C VAL A 38 -1.19 -5.14 4.24
N ALA A 39 -2.51 -5.05 4.10
CA ALA A 39 -3.16 -3.82 3.70
C ALA A 39 -3.50 -2.96 4.92
N ILE A 40 -3.15 -1.68 4.83
CA ILE A 40 -3.35 -0.68 5.88
C ILE A 40 -4.18 0.45 5.28
N ASP A 41 -5.42 0.57 5.74
CA ASP A 41 -6.26 1.73 5.45
C ASP A 41 -6.00 2.76 6.55
N ALA A 42 -5.43 3.90 6.21
CA ALA A 42 -5.01 4.92 7.16
C ALA A 42 -5.74 6.24 6.91
N LYS A 43 -6.16 6.90 7.98
CA LYS A 43 -6.80 8.22 7.92
C LYS A 43 -6.15 9.18 8.92
N LYS A 44 -5.93 10.43 8.52
CA LYS A 44 -5.33 11.45 9.39
C LYS A 44 -6.26 11.74 10.57
N SER A 45 -5.71 11.62 11.78
CA SER A 45 -6.38 11.83 13.06
C SER A 45 -5.48 12.72 13.91
N SER A 46 -5.76 14.02 13.90
CA SER A 46 -4.91 15.05 14.53
C SER A 46 -3.46 15.00 14.00
N ALA A 47 -2.48 14.67 14.84
CA ALA A 47 -1.06 14.64 14.49
C ALA A 47 -0.54 13.26 14.06
N ARG A 48 -1.43 12.27 13.88
CA ARG A 48 -1.07 10.90 13.51
C ARG A 48 -1.98 10.34 12.42
N TRP A 49 -1.68 9.17 11.89
CA TRP A 49 -2.59 8.44 11.01
C TRP A 49 -3.13 7.21 11.73
N GLU A 50 -4.45 7.12 11.83
CA GLU A 50 -5.10 6.01 12.49
C GLU A 50 -5.48 4.92 11.50
N VAL A 51 -5.26 3.65 11.89
CA VAL A 51 -5.66 2.48 11.09
C VAL A 51 -7.15 2.24 11.21
N TYR A 52 -7.78 1.98 10.07
CA TYR A 52 -9.19 1.61 9.96
C TYR A 52 -9.35 0.19 9.44
N THR A 53 -10.48 -0.42 9.80
CA THR A 53 -10.86 -1.77 9.35
C THR A 53 -12.29 -1.76 8.80
N HIS A 54 -12.75 -2.92 8.31
CA HIS A 54 -14.10 -3.10 7.77
C HIS A 54 -14.39 -2.15 6.59
N GLY A 55 -13.41 -1.99 5.69
CA GLY A 55 -13.49 -1.08 4.55
C GLY A 55 -13.56 0.38 4.99
N GLY A 56 -12.67 0.78 5.90
CA GLY A 56 -12.59 2.18 6.34
C GLY A 56 -13.64 2.63 7.37
N ARG A 57 -14.48 1.74 7.90
CA ARG A 57 -15.62 2.15 8.74
C ARG A 57 -15.32 2.16 10.23
N LYS A 58 -14.37 1.35 10.68
CA LYS A 58 -14.10 1.14 12.10
C LYS A 58 -12.68 1.63 12.47
N PRO A 59 -12.54 2.74 13.22
CA PRO A 59 -11.25 3.15 13.77
C PRO A 59 -10.75 2.12 14.78
N THR A 60 -9.43 1.95 14.87
CA THR A 60 -8.80 0.92 15.71
C THR A 60 -8.02 1.48 16.89
N GLY A 61 -7.74 2.79 16.89
CA GLY A 61 -6.83 3.44 17.84
C GLY A 61 -5.35 3.24 17.53
N LEU A 62 -4.98 2.40 16.55
CA LEU A 62 -3.61 2.10 16.19
C LEU A 62 -3.03 3.18 15.27
N ASP A 63 -1.78 3.57 15.50
CA ASP A 63 -1.03 4.39 14.56
C ASP A 63 -0.59 3.56 13.33
N ALA A 64 -0.71 4.14 12.14
CA ALA A 64 -0.43 3.45 10.88
C ALA A 64 1.06 3.13 10.68
N VAL A 65 1.96 4.00 11.14
CA VAL A 65 3.41 3.79 11.03
C VAL A 65 3.84 2.69 12.00
N ASP A 66 3.44 2.79 13.27
CA ASP A 66 3.71 1.76 14.28
C ASP A 66 3.13 0.39 13.87
N TRP A 67 1.94 0.41 13.28
CA TRP A 67 1.29 -0.80 12.79
C TRP A 67 2.04 -1.42 11.60
N ALA A 68 2.52 -0.61 10.65
CA ALA A 68 3.33 -1.10 9.53
C ALA A 68 4.64 -1.75 10.03
N VAL A 69 5.32 -1.13 10.98
CA VAL A 69 6.53 -1.68 11.62
C VAL A 69 6.23 -3.03 12.28
N ARG A 70 5.15 -3.12 13.05
CA ARG A 70 4.73 -4.36 13.70
C ARG A 70 4.44 -5.47 12.68
N MET A 71 3.77 -5.14 11.57
CA MET A 71 3.40 -6.12 10.54
C MET A 71 4.59 -6.58 9.71
N SER A 72 5.53 -5.68 9.41
CA SER A 72 6.82 -6.03 8.83
C SER A 72 7.57 -7.01 9.74
N ALA A 73 7.67 -6.72 11.04
CA ALA A 73 8.31 -7.61 12.02
C ALA A 73 7.57 -8.95 12.19
N ALA A 74 6.25 -8.98 11.99
CA ALA A 74 5.43 -10.19 12.03
C ALA A 74 5.54 -11.06 10.76
N GLY A 75 6.31 -10.65 9.75
CA GLY A 75 6.56 -11.44 8.55
C GLY A 75 5.69 -11.07 7.34
N ALA A 76 5.08 -9.90 7.32
CA ALA A 76 4.54 -9.33 6.07
C ALA A 76 5.69 -9.12 5.08
N GLY A 77 5.53 -9.58 3.84
CA GLY A 77 6.54 -9.37 2.79
C GLY A 77 6.35 -8.08 2.01
N GLU A 78 5.20 -7.42 2.15
CA GLU A 78 4.86 -6.18 1.45
C GLU A 78 3.72 -5.47 2.21
N ILE A 79 3.75 -4.14 2.23
CA ILE A 79 2.68 -3.31 2.80
C ILE A 79 1.92 -2.63 1.66
N LEU A 80 0.60 -2.81 1.63
CA LEU A 80 -0.29 -2.04 0.77
C LEU A 80 -0.90 -0.90 1.59
N LEU A 81 -0.39 0.32 1.38
CA LEU A 81 -0.77 1.49 2.17
C LEU A 81 -1.78 2.34 1.40
N THR A 82 -3.00 2.42 1.92
CA THR A 82 -4.07 3.24 1.33
C THR A 82 -4.36 4.45 2.22
N SER A 83 -4.18 5.65 1.68
CA SER A 83 -4.64 6.87 2.34
C SER A 83 -6.12 7.07 2.08
N MET A 84 -6.93 6.95 3.14
CA MET A 84 -8.37 7.15 3.07
C MET A 84 -8.77 8.59 2.78
N ASP A 85 -7.94 9.57 3.17
CA ASP A 85 -8.22 10.99 2.89
C ASP A 85 -8.00 11.34 1.42
N ARG A 86 -7.19 10.54 0.71
CA ARG A 86 -6.90 10.72 -0.72
C ARG A 86 -7.68 9.78 -1.62
N ASP A 87 -8.18 8.67 -1.11
CA ASP A 87 -8.85 7.68 -1.96
C ASP A 87 -10.07 8.26 -2.69
N GLY A 88 -10.14 8.00 -3.99
CA GLY A 88 -11.17 8.57 -4.88
C GLY A 88 -11.05 10.07 -5.22
N THR A 89 -10.16 10.84 -4.58
CA THR A 89 -10.07 12.31 -4.79
C THR A 89 -9.43 12.72 -6.10
N ARG A 90 -8.50 11.90 -6.62
CA ARG A 90 -7.62 12.22 -7.76
C ARG A 90 -6.60 13.33 -7.49
N ASP A 91 -6.37 13.72 -6.23
CA ASP A 91 -5.47 14.82 -5.84
C ASP A 91 -4.02 14.39 -5.54
N GLY A 92 -3.67 13.14 -5.84
CA GLY A 92 -2.38 12.53 -5.58
C GLY A 92 -2.36 11.69 -4.31
N PHE A 93 -1.25 10.97 -4.12
CA PHE A 93 -1.03 10.18 -2.90
C PHE A 93 -0.86 11.08 -1.68
N ASP A 94 -1.06 10.52 -0.49
CA ASP A 94 -0.59 11.15 0.74
C ASP A 94 0.91 10.90 0.88
N LEU A 95 1.72 11.81 0.35
CA LEU A 95 3.18 11.67 0.30
C LEU A 95 3.81 11.68 1.70
N GLU A 96 3.21 12.39 2.66
CA GLU A 96 3.70 12.45 4.05
C GLU A 96 3.53 11.09 4.72
N LEU A 97 2.34 10.52 4.64
CA LEU A 97 2.03 9.17 5.13
C LEU A 97 2.89 8.11 4.41
N THR A 98 2.95 8.18 3.08
CA THR A 98 3.67 7.20 2.26
C THR A 98 5.15 7.18 2.64
N ARG A 99 5.77 8.36 2.75
CA ARG A 99 7.17 8.49 3.18
C ARG A 99 7.38 7.96 4.58
N ALA A 100 6.54 8.36 5.53
CA ALA A 100 6.67 7.95 6.92
C ALA A 100 6.66 6.43 7.08
N VAL A 101 5.77 5.73 6.35
CA VAL A 101 5.72 4.26 6.37
C VAL A 101 6.91 3.65 5.62
N SER A 102 7.22 4.14 4.41
CA SER A 102 8.30 3.58 3.57
C SER A 102 9.68 3.70 4.22
N GLU A 103 9.94 4.80 4.94
CA GLU A 103 11.20 4.98 5.67
C GLU A 103 11.24 4.18 7.00
N ALA A 104 10.09 3.75 7.53
CA ALA A 104 10.01 3.02 8.81
C ALA A 104 10.12 1.50 8.68
N VAL A 105 9.84 0.93 7.50
CA VAL A 105 9.82 -0.53 7.29
C VAL A 105 10.91 -0.99 6.32
N GLY A 106 11.39 -2.23 6.50
CA GLY A 106 12.39 -2.84 5.62
C GLY A 106 11.81 -3.67 4.47
N VAL A 107 10.49 -3.66 4.29
CA VAL A 107 9.77 -4.43 3.27
C VAL A 107 9.13 -3.50 2.24
N PRO A 108 8.91 -3.93 0.99
CA PRO A 108 8.33 -3.08 -0.02
C PRO A 108 6.98 -2.44 0.38
N VAL A 109 6.81 -1.17 0.05
CA VAL A 109 5.58 -0.40 0.26
C VAL A 109 4.92 -0.04 -1.06
N ILE A 110 3.64 -0.38 -1.19
CA ILE A 110 2.78 0.02 -2.31
C ILE A 110 1.95 1.21 -1.87
N ALA A 111 2.17 2.38 -2.48
CA ALA A 111 1.31 3.54 -2.29
C ALA A 111 -0.02 3.38 -3.05
N SER A 112 -1.13 3.64 -2.37
CA SER A 112 -2.49 3.50 -2.90
C SER A 112 -3.39 4.66 -2.45
N GLY A 113 -4.35 5.01 -3.32
CA GLY A 113 -5.36 6.05 -3.07
C GLY A 113 -4.95 7.44 -3.59
N GLY A 114 -5.78 8.00 -4.49
CA GLY A 114 -5.68 9.41 -4.90
C GLY A 114 -5.02 9.71 -6.25
N VAL A 115 -4.53 8.72 -7.00
CA VAL A 115 -3.93 8.98 -8.33
C VAL A 115 -4.96 9.63 -9.28
N GLY A 116 -4.54 10.72 -9.91
CA GLY A 116 -5.33 11.47 -10.90
C GLY A 116 -4.56 11.75 -12.18
N THR A 117 -3.24 11.86 -12.08
CA THR A 117 -2.32 12.19 -13.18
C THR A 117 -1.09 11.27 -13.14
N ARG A 118 -0.23 11.33 -14.17
CA ARG A 118 1.01 10.53 -14.24
C ARG A 118 2.09 11.09 -13.30
N GLU A 119 2.04 12.39 -13.04
CA GLU A 119 2.83 13.11 -12.05
C GLU A 119 2.64 12.51 -10.66
N HIS A 120 1.39 12.17 -10.29
CA HIS A 120 1.10 11.55 -9.00
C HIS A 120 1.78 10.18 -8.85
N LEU A 121 1.89 9.40 -9.93
CA LEU A 121 2.61 8.12 -9.92
C LEU A 121 4.11 8.32 -9.67
N ALA A 122 4.73 9.29 -10.34
CA ALA A 122 6.15 9.60 -10.12
C ALA A 122 6.40 10.15 -8.70
N ALA A 123 5.53 11.04 -8.21
CA ALA A 123 5.62 11.60 -6.87
C ALA A 123 5.52 10.51 -5.78
N GLY A 124 4.65 9.51 -5.94
CA GLY A 124 4.55 8.38 -5.00
C GLY A 124 5.88 7.65 -4.78
N VAL A 125 6.69 7.51 -5.83
CA VAL A 125 8.01 6.87 -5.76
C VAL A 125 9.10 7.85 -5.30
N LEU A 126 9.22 8.99 -5.99
CA LEU A 126 10.34 9.93 -5.77
C LEU A 126 10.22 10.67 -4.43
N GLU A 127 9.01 11.11 -4.08
CA GLU A 127 8.74 11.89 -2.88
C GLU A 127 8.12 11.03 -1.77
N GLY A 128 7.26 10.08 -2.12
CA GLY A 128 6.67 9.15 -1.16
C GLY A 128 7.61 8.01 -0.75
N ARG A 129 8.74 7.81 -1.45
CA ARG A 129 9.70 6.71 -1.23
C ARG A 129 9.08 5.31 -1.39
N ALA A 130 7.91 5.18 -2.01
CA ALA A 130 7.27 3.88 -2.23
C ALA A 130 8.01 3.05 -3.29
N ASP A 131 8.06 1.74 -3.09
CA ASP A 131 8.64 0.79 -4.04
C ASP A 131 7.69 0.51 -5.22
N ALA A 132 6.38 0.65 -5.00
CA ALA A 132 5.37 0.51 -6.03
C ALA A 132 4.21 1.50 -5.83
N VAL A 133 3.48 1.75 -6.92
CA VAL A 133 2.29 2.60 -6.93
C VAL A 133 1.11 1.83 -7.51
N LEU A 134 -0.05 1.94 -6.86
CA LEU A 134 -1.30 1.34 -7.30
C LEU A 134 -2.30 2.43 -7.68
N ALA A 135 -2.86 2.33 -8.88
CA ALA A 135 -3.95 3.16 -9.34
C ALA A 135 -5.02 2.30 -10.02
N ALA A 136 -6.29 2.70 -9.90
CA ALA A 136 -7.43 1.97 -10.46
C ALA A 136 -8.24 2.82 -11.44
N SER A 137 -8.86 3.92 -10.96
CA SER A 137 -9.80 4.74 -11.74
C SER A 137 -9.20 5.29 -13.03
N VAL A 138 -8.01 5.87 -12.98
CA VAL A 138 -7.32 6.46 -14.15
C VAL A 138 -7.10 5.44 -15.28
N PHE A 139 -6.85 4.17 -14.94
CA PHE A 139 -6.69 3.10 -15.93
C PHE A 139 -8.03 2.54 -16.38
N HIS A 140 -9.00 2.41 -15.47
CA HIS A 140 -10.33 1.91 -15.78
C HIS A 140 -11.10 2.83 -16.73
N PHE A 141 -10.96 4.14 -16.55
CA PHE A 141 -11.61 5.15 -17.40
C PHE A 141 -10.79 5.54 -18.64
N GLY A 142 -9.55 5.04 -18.76
CA GLY A 142 -8.71 5.29 -19.93
C GLY A 142 -8.15 6.71 -19.99
N ASP A 143 -7.99 7.39 -18.85
CA ASP A 143 -7.40 8.73 -18.79
C ASP A 143 -5.96 8.73 -19.31
N PHE A 144 -5.24 7.63 -19.04
CA PHE A 144 -3.98 7.26 -19.68
C PHE A 144 -3.76 5.76 -19.51
N THR A 145 -2.98 5.17 -20.39
CA THR A 145 -2.61 3.75 -20.39
C THR A 145 -1.47 3.46 -19.42
N VAL A 146 -1.30 2.19 -19.05
CA VAL A 146 -0.13 1.74 -18.27
C VAL A 146 1.19 2.03 -19.00
N ARG A 147 1.20 1.98 -20.35
CA ARG A 147 2.38 2.33 -21.13
C ARG A 147 2.72 3.80 -21.00
N GLU A 148 1.74 4.69 -21.13
CA GLU A 148 1.95 6.14 -20.97
C GLU A 148 2.40 6.51 -19.56
N ALA A 149 1.84 5.84 -18.54
CA ALA A 149 2.30 5.98 -17.15
C ALA A 149 3.78 5.58 -17.00
N LYS A 150 4.17 4.42 -17.53
CA LYS A 150 5.55 3.93 -17.46
C LYS A 150 6.52 4.83 -18.23
N THR A 151 6.18 5.24 -19.45
CA THR A 151 7.02 6.17 -20.22
C THR A 151 7.23 7.48 -19.47
N TYR A 152 6.18 8.01 -18.82
CA TYR A 152 6.31 9.20 -17.99
C TYR A 152 7.23 8.96 -16.79
N MET A 153 7.01 7.89 -16.02
CA MET A 153 7.86 7.55 -14.87
C MET A 153 9.33 7.36 -15.28
N GLN A 154 9.59 6.72 -16.42
CA GLN A 154 10.94 6.58 -16.97
C GLN A 154 11.56 7.94 -17.31
N SER A 155 10.78 8.88 -17.88
CA SER A 155 11.27 10.22 -18.18
C SER A 155 11.61 11.04 -16.91
N CYS A 156 11.04 10.67 -15.76
CA CYS A 156 11.38 11.20 -14.44
C CYS A 156 12.59 10.50 -13.79
N GLY A 157 13.24 9.55 -14.47
CA GLY A 157 14.39 8.81 -13.94
C GLY A 157 14.04 7.60 -13.08
N ILE A 158 12.77 7.15 -13.08
CA ILE A 158 12.35 5.95 -12.35
C ILE A 158 12.55 4.72 -13.24
N GLU A 159 13.26 3.71 -12.75
CA GLU A 159 13.41 2.45 -13.49
C GLU A 159 12.07 1.71 -13.54
N VAL A 160 11.60 1.41 -14.75
CA VAL A 160 10.34 0.72 -14.99
C VAL A 160 10.50 -0.31 -16.11
N ARG A 161 9.74 -1.40 -16.03
CA ARG A 161 9.65 -2.39 -17.11
C ARG A 161 8.74 -1.89 -18.23
N LEU A 162 9.30 -1.55 -19.39
CA LEU A 162 8.55 -1.16 -20.60
C LEU A 162 7.98 -2.35 -21.39
#